data_AF-A0AAP0RZQ2-F1
#
_entry.id   AF-A0AAP0RZQ2-F1
#
_cell.length_a   1.000
_cell.length_b   1.000
_cell.length_c   1.000
_cell.angle_alpha   90.00
_cell.angle_beta   90.00
_cell.angle_gamma   90.00
#
_symmetry.space_group_name_H-M   'P 1'
#
loop_
_entity.id
_entity.type
_entity.pdbx_description
1 polymer ?
#
loop_
_entity_poly.entity_id
_entity_poly.type
_entity_poly.pdbx_seq_one_letter_code
_entity_poly.pdbx_strand_id
1 'polypeptide(L)'
;MARISGDGAADMVDHAVAMAFGQSRSSNYVRIQANGSSLGRCGANVDTDPSPSNVKMLIGIGDEMLKQKNVESVLFGGKRIVEQSNFEKLDWFAGELVLEHQRRSCRIAPTVAFKQATPKPT
;
A
#
# COMPACT_ATOMS: atom_id res chain seq x y z
N MET A 1 -2.96 7.89 -24.08
CA MET A 1 -4.23 8.03 -23.35
C MET A 1 -4.35 7.07 -22.17
N ALA A 2 -4.16 5.75 -22.34
CA ALA A 2 -4.33 4.77 -21.25
C ALA A 2 -3.42 4.98 -20.02
N ARG A 3 -2.12 5.33 -20.21
CA ARG A 3 -1.19 5.56 -19.08
C ARG A 3 -1.56 6.78 -18.22
N ILE A 4 -1.96 7.88 -18.85
CA ILE A 4 -2.41 9.10 -18.15
C ILE A 4 -3.67 8.82 -17.31
N SER A 5 -4.59 8.01 -17.84
CA SER A 5 -5.77 7.57 -17.09
C SER A 5 -5.40 6.67 -15.91
N GLY A 6 -4.37 5.83 -16.05
CA GLY A 6 -3.87 4.97 -14.98
C GLY A 6 -3.23 5.75 -13.84
N ASP A 7 -2.32 6.67 -14.16
CA ASP A 7 -1.66 7.52 -13.16
C ASP A 7 -2.66 8.42 -12.42
N GLY A 8 -3.63 8.99 -13.15
CA GLY A 8 -4.71 9.79 -12.55
C GLY A 8 -5.64 8.96 -11.64
N ALA A 9 -5.94 7.72 -12.02
CA ALA A 9 -6.75 6.82 -11.19
C ALA A 9 -6.00 6.42 -9.91
N ALA A 10 -4.71 6.12 -10.00
CA ALA A 10 -3.86 5.79 -8.85
C ALA A 10 -3.87 6.92 -7.80
N ASP A 11 -3.72 8.17 -8.24
CA ASP A 11 -3.74 9.34 -7.37
C ASP A 11 -5.12 9.60 -6.76
N MET A 12 -6.20 9.41 -7.53
CA MET A 12 -7.57 9.57 -7.03
C MET A 12 -7.90 8.54 -5.94
N VAL A 13 -7.51 7.28 -6.16
CA VAL A 13 -7.72 6.20 -5.18
C VAL A 13 -6.89 6.47 -3.92
N ASP A 14 -5.62 6.84 -4.06
CA ASP A 14 -4.77 7.15 -2.91
C ASP A 14 -5.38 8.28 -2.05
N HIS A 15 -5.86 9.34 -2.71
CA HIS A 15 -6.52 10.43 -2.02
C HIS A 15 -7.79 9.97 -1.30
N ALA A 16 -8.69 9.25 -1.99
CA ALA A 16 -9.95 8.79 -1.41
C ALA A 16 -9.75 7.82 -0.21
N VAL A 17 -8.73 6.95 -0.28
CA VAL A 17 -8.42 6.03 0.82
C VAL A 17 -7.78 6.78 1.99
N ALA A 18 -6.80 7.66 1.74
CA ALA A 18 -6.20 8.49 2.79
C ALA A 18 -7.25 9.35 3.50
N MET A 19 -8.26 9.80 2.75
CA MET A 19 -9.44 10.50 3.26
C MET A 19 -10.30 9.66 4.20
N ALA A 20 -10.61 8.42 3.80
CA ALA A 20 -11.40 7.52 4.62
C ALA A 20 -10.71 7.19 5.95
N PHE A 21 -9.37 7.04 5.94
CA PHE A 21 -8.59 6.79 7.15
C PHE A 21 -8.33 8.04 7.99
N GLY A 22 -8.47 9.25 7.43
CA GLY A 22 -8.37 10.52 8.15
C GLY A 22 -7.07 10.64 8.97
N GLN A 23 -7.20 10.78 10.30
CA GLN A 23 -6.04 10.86 11.21
C GLN A 23 -5.31 9.52 11.40
N SER A 24 -6.00 8.39 11.20
CA SER A 24 -5.41 7.05 11.30
C SER A 24 -4.66 6.62 10.05
N ARG A 25 -4.58 7.47 9.02
CA ARG A 25 -3.92 7.13 7.75
C ARG A 25 -2.43 6.83 7.91
N SER A 26 -1.74 7.46 8.88
CA SER A 26 -0.32 7.22 9.12
C SER A 26 -0.04 5.88 9.81
N SER A 27 -1.06 5.21 10.35
CA SER A 27 -0.93 3.95 11.09
C SER A 27 -1.77 2.80 10.55
N ASN A 28 -2.70 3.03 9.61
CA ASN A 28 -3.57 1.98 9.07
C ASN A 28 -3.59 1.92 7.54
N TYR A 29 -2.86 2.82 6.87
CA TYR A 29 -2.79 2.86 5.41
C TYR A 29 -1.36 3.11 4.94
N VAL A 30 -0.86 2.21 4.10
CA VAL A 30 0.45 2.31 3.48
C VAL A 30 0.26 2.28 1.97
N ARG A 31 0.66 3.37 1.31
CA ARG A 31 0.75 3.46 -0.15
C ARG A 31 2.22 3.43 -0.56
N ILE A 32 2.56 2.47 -1.41
CA ILE A 32 3.87 2.36 -2.05
C ILE A 32 3.67 2.49 -3.55
N GLN A 33 4.35 3.47 -4.15
CA GLN A 33 4.23 3.74 -5.57
C GLN A 33 5.60 4.14 -6.11
N ALA A 34 6.01 3.49 -7.19
CA ALA A 34 7.19 3.90 -7.95
C ALA A 34 6.81 5.09 -8.84
N ASN A 35 7.34 6.26 -8.52
CA ASN A 35 7.19 7.43 -9.39
C ASN A 35 8.19 7.32 -10.55
N GLY A 36 7.69 7.26 -11.78
CA GLY A 36 8.51 7.15 -12.98
C GLY A 36 9.40 8.36 -13.28
N SER A 37 9.36 9.43 -12.47
CA SER A 37 10.14 10.65 -12.68
C SER A 37 11.64 10.50 -12.39
N SER A 38 12.04 9.52 -11.58
CA SER A 38 13.46 9.16 -11.40
C SER A 38 14.01 8.31 -12.54
N LEU A 39 13.15 7.89 -13.47
CA LEU A 39 13.51 7.04 -14.60
C LEU A 39 13.44 7.82 -15.90
N GLY A 40 14.60 8.27 -16.36
CA GLY A 40 14.77 8.63 -17.76
C GLY A 40 14.21 7.53 -18.67
N ARG A 41 13.25 7.90 -19.53
CA ARG A 41 12.66 7.06 -20.59
C ARG A 41 12.26 5.63 -20.15
N CYS A 42 11.27 5.50 -19.27
CA CYS A 42 10.40 4.32 -19.33
C CYS A 42 9.54 4.40 -20.61
N GLY A 43 10.04 3.78 -21.69
CA GLY A 43 9.33 3.68 -22.96
C GLY A 43 8.01 2.91 -22.87
N ALA A 44 7.25 2.90 -23.97
CA ALA A 44 5.89 2.33 -24.05
C ALA A 44 5.79 0.81 -23.80
N ASN A 45 6.90 0.08 -23.67
CA ASN A 45 6.94 -1.40 -23.64
C ASN A 45 7.41 -2.05 -22.33
N VAL A 46 7.66 -1.29 -21.26
CA VAL A 46 8.17 -1.85 -19.99
C VAL A 46 7.24 -2.90 -19.38
N ASP A 47 5.92 -2.73 -19.52
CA ASP A 47 4.92 -3.62 -18.90
C ASP A 47 4.69 -4.93 -19.68
N THR A 48 5.20 -5.01 -20.91
CA THR A 48 4.92 -6.13 -21.84
C THR A 48 6.18 -6.88 -22.27
N ASP A 49 7.37 -6.35 -21.96
CA ASP A 49 8.65 -7.01 -22.26
C ASP A 49 9.09 -7.93 -21.11
N PRO A 50 9.04 -9.27 -21.26
CA PRO A 50 9.53 -10.20 -20.24
C PRO A 50 11.04 -10.42 -20.31
N SER A 51 11.80 -9.64 -21.11
CA SER A 51 13.24 -9.82 -21.25
C SER A 51 13.96 -9.77 -19.89
N PRO A 52 14.97 -10.63 -19.65
CA PRO A 52 15.72 -10.61 -18.40
C PRO A 52 16.34 -9.24 -18.08
N SER A 53 16.70 -8.47 -19.11
CA SER A 53 17.18 -7.10 -18.98
C SER A 53 16.11 -6.16 -18.44
N ASN A 54 14.88 -6.23 -18.95
CA ASN A 54 13.77 -5.41 -18.47
C ASN A 54 13.38 -5.80 -17.04
N VAL A 55 13.34 -7.10 -16.72
CA VAL A 55 13.10 -7.59 -15.35
C VAL A 55 14.16 -7.08 -14.38
N LYS A 56 15.45 -7.17 -14.74
CA LYS A 56 16.55 -6.66 -13.90
C LYS A 56 16.43 -5.16 -13.68
N MET A 57 16.08 -4.41 -14.72
CA MET A 57 15.83 -2.98 -14.61
C MET A 57 14.66 -2.69 -13.66
N LEU A 58 13.52 -3.37 -13.82
CA LEU A 58 12.33 -3.23 -12.96
C LEU A 58 12.62 -3.56 -11.48
N ILE A 59 13.42 -4.58 -11.22
CA ILE A 59 13.88 -4.90 -9.85
C ILE A 59 14.69 -3.73 -9.29
N GLY A 60 15.64 -3.20 -10.05
CA GLY A 60 16.42 -2.03 -9.64
C GLY A 60 15.56 -0.80 -9.37
N ILE A 61 14.49 -0.59 -10.15
CA ILE A 61 13.50 0.46 -9.88
C ILE A 61 12.81 0.24 -8.54
N GLY A 62 12.41 -1.00 -8.26
CA GLY A 62 11.83 -1.38 -6.97
C GLY A 62 12.78 -1.07 -5.81
N ASP A 63 14.04 -1.47 -5.95
CA ASP A 63 15.08 -1.24 -4.93
C ASP A 63 15.31 0.25 -4.66
N GLU A 64 15.39 1.07 -5.71
CA GLU A 64 15.55 2.51 -5.55
C GLU A 64 14.29 3.16 -4.98
N MET A 65 13.10 2.70 -5.38
CA MET A 65 11.83 3.17 -4.82
C MET A 65 11.74 2.89 -3.31
N LEU A 66 12.22 1.73 -2.85
CA LEU A 66 12.23 1.38 -1.43
C LEU A 66 13.11 2.33 -0.58
N LYS A 67 14.17 2.89 -1.17
CA LYS A 67 15.06 3.86 -0.50
C LYS A 67 14.50 5.28 -0.44
N GLN A 68 13.51 5.60 -1.27
CA GLN A 68 12.90 6.93 -1.29
C GLN A 68 12.08 7.18 -0.02
N LYS A 69 12.00 8.46 0.39
CA LYS A 69 11.12 8.91 1.46
C LYS A 69 9.66 8.62 1.13
N ASN A 70 8.90 8.15 2.11
CA ASN A 70 7.50 7.83 1.92
C ASN A 70 6.67 9.09 1.68
N VAL A 71 5.66 8.99 0.81
CA VAL A 71 4.74 10.07 0.48
C VAL A 71 3.34 9.67 0.91
N GLU A 72 2.67 10.54 1.67
CA GLU A 72 1.31 10.34 2.13
C GLU A 72 0.38 11.42 1.60
N SER A 73 -0.80 11.03 1.14
CA SER A 73 -1.89 11.98 0.88
C SER A 73 -2.50 12.49 2.19
N VAL A 74 -2.72 13.81 2.28
CA VAL A 74 -3.28 14.51 3.43
C VAL A 74 -4.53 15.27 3.01
N LEU A 75 -5.60 15.13 3.79
CA LEU A 75 -6.85 15.88 3.58
C LEU A 75 -6.60 17.39 3.56
N PHE A 76 -7.01 18.05 2.49
CA PHE A 76 -6.81 19.49 2.23
C PHE A 76 -5.33 19.94 2.24
N GLY A 77 -4.37 19.01 2.31
CA GLY A 77 -2.93 19.29 2.44
C GLY A 77 -2.07 18.75 1.30
N GLY A 78 -2.68 18.09 0.31
CA GLY A 78 -1.95 17.50 -0.82
C GLY A 78 -1.08 16.30 -0.40
N LYS A 79 0.05 16.11 -1.09
CA LYS A 79 1.02 15.04 -0.80
C LYS A 79 2.09 15.55 0.15
N ARG A 80 2.34 14.82 1.24
CA ARG A 80 3.36 15.12 2.25
C ARG A 80 4.45 14.07 2.23
N ILE A 81 5.71 14.51 2.14
CA ILE A 81 6.88 13.64 2.30
C ILE A 81 7.12 13.41 3.79
N VAL A 82 7.23 12.15 4.20
CA VAL A 82 7.52 11.72 5.57
C VAL A 82 9.02 11.40 5.69
N GLU A 83 9.56 11.49 6.90
CA GLU A 83 11.00 11.26 7.12
C GLU A 83 11.43 9.82 6.85
N GLN A 84 10.55 8.86 7.19
CA GLN A 84 10.78 7.44 6.96
C GLN A 84 10.80 7.11 5.47
N SER A 85 11.70 6.23 5.09
CA SER A 85 11.75 5.59 3.78
C SER A 85 10.57 4.62 3.56
N ASN A 86 10.31 4.29 2.30
CA ASN A 86 9.33 3.28 1.93
C ASN A 86 9.68 1.90 2.54
N PHE A 87 10.97 1.56 2.59
CA PHE A 87 11.44 0.34 3.25
C PHE A 87 11.10 0.33 4.74
N GLU A 88 11.46 1.37 5.48
CA GLU A 88 11.20 1.46 6.92
C GLU A 88 9.70 1.38 7.24
N LYS A 89 8.87 2.02 6.40
CA LYS A 89 7.41 1.95 6.58
C LYS A 89 6.85 0.55 6.34
N LEU A 90 7.39 -0.17 5.35
CA LEU A 90 7.01 -1.57 5.09
C LEU A 90 7.48 -2.51 6.20
N ASP A 91 8.68 -2.29 6.72
CA ASP A 91 9.23 -3.07 7.83
C ASP A 91 8.36 -2.92 9.10
N TRP A 92 8.00 -1.68 9.44
CA TRP A 92 7.05 -1.41 10.51
C TRP A 92 5.70 -2.10 10.29
N PHE A 93 5.14 -2.02 9.08
CA PHE A 93 3.86 -2.67 8.76
C PHE A 93 3.93 -4.19 8.83
N ALA A 94 5.05 -4.79 8.43
CA ALA A 94 5.30 -6.23 8.58
C ALA A 94 5.31 -6.63 10.05
N GLY A 95 5.88 -5.79 10.93
CA GLY A 95 5.80 -5.97 12.39
C GLY A 95 4.36 -6.02 12.89
N GLU A 96 3.50 -5.09 12.47
CA GLU A 96 2.08 -5.08 12.84
C GLU A 96 1.35 -6.35 12.37
N LEU A 97 1.65 -6.84 11.17
CA LEU A 97 1.07 -8.09 10.66
C LEU A 97 1.48 -9.31 11.49
N VAL A 98 2.75 -9.38 11.91
CA VAL A 98 3.23 -10.46 12.79
C VAL A 98 2.53 -10.40 14.15
N LEU A 99 2.41 -9.21 14.74
CA LEU A 99 1.71 -9.02 16.01
C LEU A 99 0.24 -9.43 15.92
N GLU A 100 -0.46 -9.03 14.86
CA GLU A 100 -1.85 -9.42 14.64
C GLU A 100 -2.00 -10.92 14.43
N HIS A 101 -1.09 -11.56 13.69
CA HIS A 101 -1.06 -13.01 13.54
C HIS A 101 -0.91 -13.71 14.90
N GLN A 102 0.06 -13.29 15.71
CA GLN A 102 0.26 -13.85 17.05
C GLN A 102 -0.96 -13.69 17.95
N ARG A 103 -1.61 -12.51 17.93
CA ARG A 103 -2.85 -12.27 18.67
C ARG A 103 -3.97 -13.23 18.31
N ARG A 104 -4.11 -13.55 17.02
CA ARG A 104 -5.12 -14.50 16.54
C ARG A 104 -4.75 -15.95 16.86
N SER A 105 -3.47 -16.31 16.76
CA SER A 105 -2.97 -17.64 17.07
C SER A 105 -3.07 -17.98 18.56
N CYS A 106 -2.94 -16.99 19.45
CA CYS A 106 -3.04 -17.17 20.90
C CYS A 106 -4.49 -17.02 21.44
N ARG A 107 -5.50 -16.90 20.56
CA ARG A 107 -6.88 -16.65 21.00
C ARG A 107 -7.58 -17.97 21.35
N ILE A 108 -8.07 -18.06 22.59
CA ILE A 108 -8.82 -19.23 23.11
C ILE A 108 -10.22 -19.33 22.47
N ALA A 109 -10.76 -18.24 21.94
CA ALA A 109 -12.10 -18.18 21.34
C ALA A 109 -12.05 -17.75 19.86
N PRO A 110 -12.94 -18.29 19.00
CA PRO A 110 -12.98 -17.95 17.58
C PRO A 110 -13.32 -16.48 17.35
N THR A 111 -12.72 -15.87 16.33
CA THR A 111 -12.87 -14.44 15.98
C THR A 111 -14.31 -14.05 15.64
N VAL A 112 -15.12 -15.01 15.20
CA VAL A 112 -16.54 -14.84 14.93
C VAL A 112 -17.28 -15.97 15.64
N ALA A 113 -18.20 -15.61 16.54
CA ALA A 113 -19.13 -16.56 17.13
C ALA A 113 -20.37 -16.64 16.24
N PHE A 114 -20.80 -17.84 15.88
CA PHE A 114 -22.09 -18.04 15.23
C PHE A 114 -23.19 -17.62 16.20
N LYS A 115 -23.97 -16.60 15.82
CA LYS A 115 -25.15 -16.18 16.58
C LYS A 115 -26.16 -17.32 16.55
N GLN A 116 -26.32 -18.04 17.67
CA GLN A 116 -27.41 -19.01 17.80
C GLN A 116 -28.75 -18.27 17.72
N ALA A 117 -29.64 -18.72 16.83
CA ALA A 117 -31.00 -18.24 16.79
C ALA A 117 -31.74 -18.69 18.05
N THR A 118 -32.40 -17.75 18.74
CA THR A 118 -33.25 -18.06 19.88
C THR A 118 -34.41 -18.96 19.44
N PRO A 119 -34.65 -20.11 20.09
CA PRO A 119 -35.79 -20.95 19.76
C PRO A 119 -37.09 -20.19 20.05
N LYS A 120 -38.06 -20.28 19.12
CA LYS A 120 -39.39 -19.70 19.32
C LYS A 120 -40.14 -20.49 20.40
N PRO A 121 -40.87 -19.83 21.31
CA PRO A 121 -41.77 -20.52 22.23
C PRO A 121 -42.89 -21.20 21.44
N THR A 122 -43.15 -22.46 21.79
CA THR A 122 -44.27 -23.30 21.33
C THR A 122 -45.59 -22.81 21.88
#